data_AF-A0A3N2HIR6-F1
#
_entry.id   AF-A0A3N2HIR6-F1
#
_cell.length_a   1.000
_cell.length_b   1.000
_cell.length_c   1.000
_cell.angle_alpha   90.00
_cell.angle_beta   90.00
_cell.angle_gamma   90.00
#
_symmetry.space_group_name_H-M   'P 1'
#
loop_
_entity.id
_entity.type
_entity.pdbx_description
1 polymer ?
#
loop_
_entity_poly.entity_id
_entity_poly.type
_entity_poly.pdbx_seq_one_letter_code
_entity_poly.pdbx_strand_id
1 'polypeptide(L)'
;MSDDTLSRELTDLLRGVAGVVDVFDAHPVVEGAVRVVAAGLDLAASTGLVEISRGPGSVSVTAHVATALDAPTPETLARAADALRRRLVEAGLAGDDVVVSVSSRLVDAPR
;
A
#
# COMPACT_ATOMS: atom_id res chain seq x y z
N MET A 1 -0.68 -10.90 -13.82
CA MET A 1 0.17 -10.15 -12.87
C MET A 1 0.03 -10.80 -11.51
N SER A 2 1.13 -11.07 -10.80
CA SER A 2 1.07 -11.59 -9.43
C SER A 2 0.76 -10.49 -8.41
N ASP A 3 0.20 -10.87 -7.26
CA ASP A 3 -0.10 -9.91 -6.19
C ASP A 3 1.17 -9.28 -5.62
N ASP A 4 2.29 -10.00 -5.55
CA ASP A 4 3.59 -9.41 -5.15
C ASP A 4 4.09 -8.34 -6.13
N THR A 5 3.80 -8.50 -7.42
CA THR A 5 4.16 -7.49 -8.43
C THR A 5 3.28 -6.26 -8.30
N LEU A 6 1.96 -6.47 -8.15
CA LEU A 6 1.01 -5.39 -7.95
C LEU A 6 1.27 -4.65 -6.63
N SER A 7 1.54 -5.37 -5.55
CA SER A 7 1.84 -4.80 -4.24
C SER A 7 3.06 -3.87 -4.29
N ARG A 8 4.13 -4.28 -5.01
CA ARG A 8 5.31 -3.43 -5.26
C ARG A 8 4.96 -2.18 -6.04
N GLU A 9 4.26 -2.31 -7.16
CA GLU A 9 3.84 -1.16 -7.99
C GLU A 9 2.97 -0.18 -7.21
N LEU A 10 2.03 -0.67 -6.40
CA LEU A 10 1.18 0.18 -5.56
C LEU A 10 1.98 0.85 -4.44
N THR A 11 2.97 0.18 -3.88
CA THR A 11 3.90 0.77 -2.90
C THR A 11 4.67 1.93 -3.51
N ASP A 12 5.25 1.74 -4.71
CA ASP A 12 6.02 2.78 -5.40
C ASP A 12 5.12 3.93 -5.86
N LEU A 13 3.89 3.63 -6.30
CA LEU A 13 2.88 4.64 -6.60
C LEU A 13 2.59 5.53 -5.38
N LEU A 14 2.39 4.93 -4.20
CA LEU A 14 2.10 5.67 -2.96
C LEU A 14 3.26 6.56 -2.53
N ARG A 15 4.50 6.11 -2.69
CA ARG A 15 5.70 6.94 -2.42
C ARG A 15 5.78 8.18 -3.32
N GLY A 16 5.16 8.13 -4.50
CA GLY A 16 5.05 9.28 -5.41
C GLY A 16 3.91 10.25 -5.10
N VAL A 17 3.03 9.95 -4.14
CA VAL A 17 1.88 10.80 -3.82
C VAL A 17 2.31 12.00 -2.99
N ALA A 18 1.99 13.21 -3.46
CA ALA A 18 2.29 14.45 -2.74
C ALA A 18 1.69 14.46 -1.32
N GLY A 19 2.57 14.62 -0.33
CA GLY A 19 2.25 14.60 1.10
C GLY A 19 2.46 13.25 1.77
N VAL A 20 2.73 12.17 1.03
CA VAL A 20 3.17 10.88 1.62
C VAL A 20 4.68 10.96 1.87
N VAL A 21 5.08 10.66 3.10
CA VAL A 21 6.48 10.68 3.54
C VAL A 21 7.06 9.27 3.58
N ASP A 22 6.25 8.29 3.96
CA ASP A 22 6.66 6.89 4.02
C ASP A 22 5.45 5.95 3.85
N VAL A 23 5.71 4.69 3.52
CA VAL A 23 4.72 3.62 3.39
C VAL A 23 5.12 2.50 4.33
N PHE A 24 4.17 2.02 5.14
CA PHE A 24 4.39 0.92 6.08
C PHE A 24 3.74 -0.37 5.59
N ASP A 25 4.27 -1.48 6.09
CA ASP A 25 3.71 -2.80 5.84
C ASP A 25 2.27 -2.89 6.37
N ALA A 26 1.33 -3.08 5.44
CA ALA A 26 -0.09 -3.22 5.71
C ALA A 26 -0.53 -4.67 5.95
N HIS A 27 0.39 -5.63 5.81
CA HIS A 27 0.04 -7.03 6.01
C HIS A 27 -0.21 -7.36 7.49
N PRO A 28 -1.05 -8.39 7.78
CA PRO A 28 -1.25 -8.87 9.13
C PRO A 28 0.06 -9.26 9.81
N VAL A 29 0.23 -8.93 11.09
CA VAL A 29 1.49 -9.11 11.86
C VAL A 29 2.05 -10.53 11.79
N VAL A 30 1.18 -11.53 11.74
CA VAL A 30 1.57 -12.95 11.64
C VAL A 30 2.26 -13.24 10.29
N GLU A 31 1.80 -12.61 9.21
CA GLU A 31 2.42 -12.75 7.89
C GLU A 31 3.61 -11.79 7.71
N GLY A 32 3.57 -10.61 8.34
CA GLY A 32 4.69 -9.65 8.34
C GLY A 32 5.95 -10.23 8.99
N ALA A 33 5.81 -10.97 10.09
CA ALA A 33 6.95 -11.66 10.73
C ALA A 33 7.59 -12.72 9.81
N VAL A 34 6.77 -13.49 9.08
CA VAL A 34 7.26 -14.48 8.11
C VAL A 34 7.95 -13.79 6.93
N ARG A 35 7.42 -12.66 6.44
CA ARG A 35 8.04 -11.86 5.38
C ARG A 35 9.37 -11.23 5.79
N VAL A 36 9.50 -10.73 7.03
CA VAL A 36 10.78 -10.19 7.53
C VAL A 36 11.86 -11.28 7.59
N VAL A 37 11.49 -12.49 8.03
CA VAL A 37 12.41 -13.64 8.03
C VAL A 37 12.76 -14.07 6.60
N ALA A 38 11.80 -14.10 5.69
CA ALA A 38 12.02 -14.43 4.27
C ALA A 38 12.90 -13.38 3.56
N ALA A 39 12.67 -12.08 3.80
CA ALA A 39 13.46 -10.98 3.25
C ALA A 39 14.90 -10.98 3.78
N GLY A 40 15.10 -11.39 5.04
CA GLY A 40 16.44 -11.59 5.61
C GLY A 40 17.23 -12.75 4.98
N LEU A 41 16.54 -13.69 4.32
CA LEU A 41 17.13 -14.85 3.64
C LEU A 41 17.32 -14.63 2.13
N ASP A 42 16.58 -13.71 1.51
CA ASP A 42 16.48 -13.56 0.05
C ASP A 42 16.55 -12.07 -0.39
N LEU A 43 17.59 -11.37 0.05
CA LEU A 43 17.77 -9.92 -0.13
C LEU A 43 18.01 -9.53 -1.61
N ALA A 44 16.96 -9.41 -2.43
CA ALA A 44 16.91 -8.57 -3.65
C ALA A 44 15.51 -8.46 -4.31
N ALA A 45 14.45 -8.15 -3.56
CA ALA A 45 13.28 -7.48 -4.10
C ALA A 45 12.50 -6.84 -2.96
N SER A 46 12.31 -5.52 -3.00
CA SER A 46 11.44 -4.78 -2.08
C SER A 46 10.13 -5.55 -1.92
N THR A 47 9.87 -6.16 -0.76
CA THR A 47 8.59 -6.79 -0.47
C THR A 47 7.54 -5.70 -0.55
N GLY A 48 6.55 -5.85 -1.42
CA GLY A 48 5.47 -4.88 -1.50
C GLY A 48 4.83 -4.70 -0.12
N LEU A 49 4.52 -3.46 0.26
CA LEU A 49 4.04 -3.10 1.58
C LEU A 49 2.52 -2.95 1.60
N VAL A 50 1.91 -2.86 0.43
CA VAL A 50 0.46 -2.79 0.24
C VAL A 50 -0.11 -4.20 0.27
N GLU A 51 -1.06 -4.45 1.16
CA GLU A 51 -1.75 -5.73 1.23
C GLU A 51 -2.83 -5.79 0.14
N ILE A 52 -2.91 -6.93 -0.55
CA ILE A 52 -3.93 -7.20 -1.56
C ILE A 52 -4.64 -8.49 -1.16
N SER A 53 -5.96 -8.41 -1.02
CA SER A 53 -6.81 -9.56 -0.72
C SER A 53 -7.86 -9.71 -1.81
N ARG A 54 -7.91 -10.88 -2.44
CA ARG A 54 -8.87 -11.21 -3.50
C ARG A 54 -9.95 -12.12 -2.95
N GLY A 55 -11.19 -11.66 -3.01
CA GLY A 55 -12.38 -12.47 -2.74
C GLY A 55 -13.12 -12.83 -4.03
N PRO A 56 -14.15 -13.69 -3.98
CA PRO A 56 -15.02 -13.94 -5.12
C PRO A 56 -15.70 -12.64 -5.58
N GLY A 57 -15.28 -12.12 -6.74
CA GLY A 57 -15.82 -10.89 -7.34
C GLY A 57 -15.44 -9.60 -6.62
N SER A 58 -14.44 -9.61 -5.73
CA SER A 58 -13.98 -8.42 -5.02
C SER A 58 -12.47 -8.40 -4.81
N VAL A 59 -11.92 -7.19 -4.78
CA VAL A 59 -10.50 -6.95 -4.48
C VAL A 59 -10.41 -5.88 -3.41
N SER A 60 -9.79 -6.21 -2.29
CA SER A 60 -9.47 -5.28 -1.21
C SER A 60 -8.00 -4.92 -1.24
N VAL A 61 -7.70 -3.63 -1.11
CA VAL A 61 -6.35 -3.09 -1.03
C VAL A 61 -6.19 -2.29 0.26
N THR A 62 -5.24 -2.68 1.10
CA THR A 62 -4.94 -2.01 2.37
C THR A 62 -3.57 -1.35 2.30
N ALA A 63 -3.49 -0.07 2.66
CA ALA A 63 -2.25 0.68 2.73
C ALA A 63 -2.12 1.49 4.03
N HIS A 64 -0.89 1.57 4.54
CA HIS A 64 -0.52 2.40 5.67
C HIS A 64 0.52 3.44 5.22
N VAL A 65 0.27 4.72 5.47
CA VAL A 65 1.17 5.81 5.04
C VAL A 65 1.51 6.77 6.17
N ALA A 66 2.72 7.32 6.19
CA ALA A 66 3.03 8.54 6.93
C ALA A 66 2.69 9.75 6.05
N THR A 67 2.05 10.76 6.62
CA THR A 67 1.78 12.03 5.92
C THR A 67 2.65 13.15 6.45
N ALA A 68 3.02 14.09 5.58
CA ALA A 68 3.78 15.28 5.95
C ALA A 68 2.96 16.18 6.88
N LEU A 69 3.64 16.88 7.79
CA LEU A 69 3.00 17.75 8.78
C LEU A 69 2.53 19.10 8.19
N ASP A 70 3.07 19.47 7.04
CA ASP A 70 2.77 20.72 6.33
C ASP A 70 1.60 20.60 5.34
N ALA A 71 1.05 19.39 5.17
CA ALA A 71 -0.12 19.12 4.35
C ALA A 71 -1.23 18.47 5.20
N PRO A 72 -2.51 18.84 4.99
CA PRO A 72 -3.56 18.21 5.76
C PRO A 72 -3.72 16.72 5.38
N THR A 73 -3.72 15.88 6.41
CA THR A 73 -3.72 14.41 6.31
C THR A 73 -4.93 13.87 5.53
N PRO A 74 -6.18 14.33 5.74
CA PRO A 74 -7.34 13.80 5.02
C PRO A 74 -7.21 13.94 3.50
N GLU A 75 -6.74 15.07 3.00
CA GLU A 75 -6.55 15.35 1.57
C GLU A 75 -5.42 14.49 1.00
N THR A 76 -4.37 14.24 1.79
CA THR A 76 -3.30 13.32 1.41
C THR A 76 -3.79 11.88 1.28
N LEU A 77 -4.61 11.42 2.24
CA LEU A 77 -5.24 10.10 2.20
C LEU A 77 -6.20 9.97 1.02
N ALA A 78 -6.99 11.00 0.72
CA ALA A 78 -7.89 11.02 -0.44
C ALA A 78 -7.10 10.90 -1.76
N ARG A 79 -6.00 11.66 -1.92
CA ARG A 79 -5.13 11.55 -3.10
C ARG A 79 -4.51 10.16 -3.24
N ALA A 80 -4.06 9.57 -2.13
CA ALA A 80 -3.50 8.23 -2.12
C ALA A 80 -4.55 7.18 -2.53
N ALA A 81 -5.75 7.23 -1.96
CA ALA A 81 -6.85 6.34 -2.31
C ALA A 81 -7.25 6.46 -3.79
N ASP A 82 -7.32 7.70 -4.32
CA ASP A 82 -7.62 7.94 -5.73
C ASP A 82 -6.54 7.44 -6.68
N ALA A 83 -5.26 7.53 -6.29
CA ALA A 83 -4.15 7.00 -7.07
C ALA A 83 -4.23 5.46 -7.15
N LEU A 84 -4.43 4.80 -6.00
CA LEU A 84 -4.62 3.34 -5.93
C LEU A 84 -5.82 2.90 -6.79
N ARG A 85 -6.97 3.54 -6.62
CA ARG A 85 -8.19 3.21 -7.38
C ARG A 85 -7.97 3.32 -8.88
N ARG A 86 -7.33 4.40 -9.36
CA ARG A 86 -7.02 4.58 -10.79
C ARG A 86 -6.10 3.48 -11.30
N ARG A 87 -5.02 3.18 -10.57
CA ARG A 87 -4.08 2.13 -10.98
C ARG A 87 -4.72 0.74 -11.03
N LEU A 88 -5.62 0.43 -10.10
CA LEU A 88 -6.36 -0.85 -10.08
C LEU A 88 -7.31 -0.97 -11.28
N VAL A 89 -7.99 0.12 -11.66
CA VAL A 89 -8.81 0.17 -12.88
C VAL A 89 -7.96 -0.07 -14.13
N GLU A 90 -6.81 0.60 -14.25
CA GLU A 90 -5.85 0.42 -15.35
C GLU A 90 -5.27 -1.00 -15.40
N ALA A 91 -5.14 -1.66 -14.26
CA ALA A 91 -4.71 -3.05 -14.16
C ALA A 91 -5.79 -4.06 -14.58
N GLY A 92 -6.99 -3.59 -14.97
CA GLY A 92 -8.09 -4.44 -15.42
C GLY A 92 -8.92 -5.04 -14.29
N LEU A 93 -8.77 -4.57 -13.05
CA LEU A 93 -9.56 -5.02 -11.89
C LEU A 93 -10.89 -4.27 -11.76
N ALA A 94 -11.29 -3.51 -12.79
CA ALA A 94 -12.53 -2.72 -12.79
C ALA A 94 -13.82 -3.57 -12.86
N GLY A 95 -13.71 -4.87 -13.13
CA GLY A 95 -14.84 -5.81 -13.16
C GLY A 95 -15.20 -6.39 -11.79
N ASP A 96 -14.35 -6.21 -10.79
CA ASP A 96 -14.56 -6.66 -9.41
C ASP A 96 -15.01 -5.48 -8.52
N ASP A 97 -15.69 -5.76 -7.41
CA ASP A 97 -15.93 -4.76 -6.38
C ASP A 97 -14.61 -4.39 -5.70
N VAL A 98 -14.09 -3.19 -5.99
CA VAL A 98 -12.81 -2.70 -5.47
C VAL A 98 -13.01 -1.90 -4.19
N VAL A 99 -12.39 -2.36 -3.11
CA VAL A 99 -12.32 -1.65 -1.82
C VAL A 99 -10.90 -1.17 -1.58
N VAL A 100 -10.74 0.14 -1.34
CA VAL A 100 -9.44 0.74 -1.02
C VAL A 100 -9.49 1.31 0.38
N SER A 101 -8.62 0.81 1.25
CA SER A 101 -8.44 1.29 2.62
C SER A 101 -7.05 1.90 2.77
N VAL A 102 -6.99 3.22 2.98
CA VAL A 102 -5.73 3.94 3.26
C VAL A 102 -5.84 4.54 4.64
N SER A 103 -4.86 4.26 5.50
CA SER A 103 -4.79 4.81 6.86
C SER A 103 -3.46 5.50 7.11
N SER A 104 -3.51 6.62 7.83
CA SER A 104 -2.31 7.32 8.24
C SER A 104 -1.74 6.70 9.51
N ARG A 105 -0.41 6.58 9.59
CA ARG A 105 0.31 6.36 10.84
C ARG A 105 1.12 7.60 11.20
N LEU A 106 1.00 8.03 12.45
CA LEU A 106 1.87 9.04 13.01
C LEU A 106 3.16 8.35 13.46
N VAL A 107 4.30 8.81 12.96
CA VAL A 107 5.62 8.40 13.46
C VAL A 107 6.10 9.51 14.38
N ASP A 108 6.30 9.17 15.66
CA ASP A 108 6.95 10.08 16.59
C ASP A 108 8.45 10.10 16.25
N ALA A 109 8.89 11.20 15.63
CA ALA A 109 10.22 11.49 15.10
C ALA A 109 10.69 10.73 13.82
N PRO A 110 11.14 11.46 12.77
CA PRO A 110 11.89 10.86 11.67
C PRO A 110 13.28 10.42 12.17
N ARG A 111 13.72 9.23 11.75
CA ARG A 111 15.13 8.83 11.85
C ARG A 111 15.94 9.43 10.72
#